data_AF-A0A2U3QJD5-F1
#
_entry.id   AF-A0A2U3QJD5-F1
#
_cell.length_a   1.000
_cell.length_b   1.000
_cell.length_c   1.000
_cell.angle_alpha   90.00
_cell.angle_beta   90.00
_cell.angle_gamma   90.00
#
_symmetry.space_group_name_H-M   'P 1'
#
loop_
_entity.id
_entity.type
_entity.pdbx_description
1 polymer ?
#
loop_
_entity_poly.entity_id
_entity_poly.type
_entity_poly.pdbx_seq_one_letter_code
_entity_poly.pdbx_strand_id
1 'polypeptide(L)' 'MPDEGDLDLSGLDISADSMKELMTVDTGEWSAEIPDIERHFAEFGDRLPERLTQQLQELRKRLG' A
#
# COMPACT_ATOMS: atom_id res chain seq x y z
N MET A 1 4.25 -8.25 -4.59
CA MET A 1 5.45 -8.06 -3.75
C MET A 1 6.50 -9.02 -4.25
N PRO A 2 7.79 -8.64 -4.25
CA PRO A 2 8.89 -9.60 -4.45
C PRO A 2 8.82 -10.73 -3.41
N ASP A 3 9.19 -11.94 -3.82
CA ASP A 3 9.35 -13.09 -2.93
C ASP A 3 10.66 -13.00 -2.14
N GLU A 4 10.81 -13.84 -1.12
CA GLU A 4 12.04 -13.91 -0.34
C GLU A 4 13.23 -14.29 -1.24
N GLY A 5 14.24 -13.42 -1.29
CA GLY A 5 15.43 -13.60 -2.13
C GLY A 5 15.34 -13.02 -3.54
N ASP A 6 14.21 -12.42 -3.94
CA ASP A 6 14.10 -11.71 -5.23
C ASP A 6 14.94 -10.43 -5.28
N LEU A 7 15.23 -9.84 -4.12
CA LEU A 7 16.07 -8.66 -4.01
C LEU A 7 17.52 -9.04 -3.72
N ASP A 8 18.44 -8.52 -4.54
CA ASP A 8 19.87 -8.57 -4.25
C ASP A 8 20.21 -7.53 -3.17
N LEU A 9 20.64 -8.03 -2.01
CA LEU A 9 21.02 -7.20 -0.86
C LEU A 9 22.54 -7.09 -0.70
N SER A 10 23.31 -7.50 -1.71
CA SER A 10 24.77 -7.45 -1.66
C SER A 10 25.27 -6.01 -1.43
N GLY A 11 26.14 -5.85 -0.44
CA GLY A 11 26.68 -4.54 -0.05
C GLY A 11 25.77 -3.71 0.87
N LEU A 12 24.60 -4.21 1.28
CA LEU A 12 23.75 -3.57 2.29
C LEU A 12 23.96 -4.23 3.66
N ASP A 13 24.20 -3.41 4.68
CA ASP A 13 24.20 -3.84 6.08
C ASP A 13 22.77 -3.79 6.63
N ILE A 14 21.99 -4.82 6.33
CA ILE A 14 20.61 -4.97 6.79
C ILE A 14 20.34 -6.38 7.28
N SER A 15 19.64 -6.50 8.41
CA SER A 15 19.26 -7.79 8.96
C SER A 15 18.08 -8.41 8.21
N ALA A 16 17.98 -9.74 8.23
CA ALA A 16 16.84 -10.45 7.64
C ALA A 16 15.50 -10.04 8.31
N ASP A 17 15.49 -9.81 9.62
CA ASP A 17 14.30 -9.37 10.35
C ASP A 17 13.86 -7.97 9.90
N SER A 18 14.81 -7.05 9.73
CA SER A 18 14.52 -5.72 9.20
C SER A 18 13.98 -5.77 7.77
N MET A 19 14.55 -6.62 6.91
CA MET A 19 14.06 -6.78 5.55
C MET A 19 12.65 -7.37 5.52
N LYS A 20 12.38 -8.37 6.37
CA LYS A 20 11.06 -8.96 6.51
C LYS A 20 10.03 -7.92 6.93
N GLU A 21 10.37 -7.07 7.90
CA GLU A 21 9.49 -6.00 8.38
C GLU A 21 9.19 -4.97 7.28
N LEU A 22 10.21 -4.52 6.53
CA LEU A 22 10.02 -3.59 5.41
C LEU A 22 9.09 -4.13 4.31
N MET A 23 9.02 -5.45 4.18
CA MET A 23 8.20 -6.15 3.19
C MET A 23 6.82 -6.52 3.72
N THR A 24 6.56 -6.30 5.01
CA THR A 24 5.26 -6.56 5.63
C THR A 24 4.19 -5.65 5.02
N VAL A 25 3.06 -6.25 4.65
CA VAL A 25 1.85 -5.52 4.26
C VAL A 25 0.78 -5.84 5.29
N ASP A 26 0.63 -4.97 6.28
CA ASP A 26 -0.41 -5.11 7.30
C ASP A 26 -1.76 -4.63 6.76
N THR A 27 -2.69 -5.57 6.53
CA THR A 27 -3.99 -5.25 5.93
C THR A 27 -4.87 -4.36 6.83
N GLY A 28 -4.67 -4.42 8.15
CA GLY A 28 -5.38 -3.59 9.12
C GLY A 28 -4.92 -2.13 9.08
N GLU A 29 -3.61 -1.91 9.06
CA GLU A 29 -3.02 -0.58 8.89
C GLU A 29 -3.42 0.03 7.53
N TRP A 30 -3.30 -0.75 6.45
CA TRP A 30 -3.72 -0.30 5.12
C TRP A 30 -5.22 0.02 5.03
N SER A 31 -6.07 -0.71 5.76
CA SER A 31 -7.51 -0.42 5.83
C SER A 31 -7.79 0.88 6.59
N ALA A 32 -7.00 1.16 7.63
CA ALA A 32 -7.10 2.39 8.42
C ALA A 32 -6.69 3.65 7.62
N GLU A 33 -5.90 3.50 6.55
CA GLU A 33 -5.50 4.59 5.64
C GLU A 33 -6.58 4.97 4.61
N ILE A 34 -7.56 4.09 4.34
CA ILE A 34 -8.61 4.35 3.32
C ILE A 34 -9.36 5.67 3.55
N PRO A 35 -9.82 6.01 4.77
CA PRO A 35 -10.52 7.28 5.03
C PRO A 35 -9.67 8.51 4.71
N ASP A 36 -8.35 8.41 4.90
CA ASP A 36 -7.42 9.50 4.62
C ASP A 36 -7.21 9.68 3.11
N ILE A 37 -7.18 8.58 2.34
CA ILE A 37 -7.20 8.61 0.88
C ILE A 37 -8.51 9.20 0.36
N GLU A 38 -9.67 8.81 0.93
CA GLU A 38 -10.97 9.39 0.59
C GLU A 38 -11.01 10.91 0.85
N ARG A 39 -10.45 11.36 1.99
CA ARG A 39 -10.32 12.77 2.33
C ARG A 39 -9.45 13.52 1.32
N HIS A 40 -8.31 12.96 0.93
CA HIS A 40 -7.45 13.56 -0.09
C HIS A 40 -8.14 13.62 -1.46
N PHE A 41 -8.85 12.55 -1.85
CA PHE A 41 -9.61 12.51 -3.10
C PHE A 41 -10.71 13.57 -3.17
N ALA A 42 -11.35 13.87 -2.04
CA ALA A 42 -12.37 14.92 -1.95
C ALA A 42 -11.83 16.33 -2.29
N GLU A 43 -10.54 16.59 -2.11
CA GLU A 43 -9.91 17.89 -2.46
C GLU A 43 -9.99 18.19 -3.96
N PHE A 44 -10.13 17.17 -4.80
CA PHE A 44 -10.21 17.30 -6.26
C PHE A 44 -11.64 17.46 -6.79
N GLY A 45 -12.65 17.14 -5.99
CA GLY A 45 -14.07 17.21 -6.36
C GLY A 45 -14.36 16.59 -7.73
N ASP A 46 -15.06 17.34 -8.59
CA ASP A 46 -15.48 16.89 -9.93
C ASP A 46 -14.33 16.61 -10.91
N ARG A 47 -13.09 17.03 -10.57
CA ARG A 47 -11.91 16.78 -11.42
C ARG A 47 -11.27 15.43 -11.17
N LEU A 48 -11.69 14.72 -10.12
CA LEU A 48 -11.17 13.38 -9.82
C LEU A 48 -11.67 12.38 -10.87
N PRO A 49 -10.77 11.69 -11.60
CA PRO A 49 -11.19 10.65 -12.53
C PRO A 49 -11.92 9.52 -11.79
N GLU A 50 -13.09 9.12 -12.28
CA GLU A 50 -13.92 8.05 -11.68
C GLU A 50 -13.14 6.75 -11.47
N ARG A 51 -12.19 6.45 -12.36
CA ARG A 51 -11.31 5.28 -12.26
C ARG A 51 -10.52 5.24 -10.96
N LEU A 52 -10.11 6.38 -10.40
CA LEU A 52 -9.36 6.40 -9.12
C LEU A 52 -10.25 5.97 -7.96
N THR A 53 -11.50 6.46 -7.92
CA THR A 53 -12.49 6.01 -6.93
C THR A 53 -12.76 4.51 -7.06
N GLN A 54 -12.89 4.00 -8.28
CA GLN A 54 -13.05 2.56 -8.53
C GLN A 54 -11.84 1.76 -8.02
N GLN A 55 -10.61 2.22 -8.28
CA GLN A 55 -9.40 1.56 -7.77
C GLN A 55 -9.33 1.54 -6.23
N LEU A 56 -9.79 2.60 -5.57
CA LEU A 56 -9.88 2.63 -4.11
C LEU A 56 -10.90 1.63 -3.56
N GLN A 57 -12.05 1.47 -4.22
CA GLN A 57 -13.01 0.43 -3.85
C GLN A 57 -12.47 -0.98 -4.07
N GLU A 58 -11.74 -1.22 -5.16
CA GLU A 58 -11.08 -2.51 -5.40
C GLU A 58 -9.95 -2.78 -4.38
N LEU A 59 -9.23 -1.73 -3.95
CA LEU A 59 -8.26 -1.85 -2.86
C LEU A 59 -8.95 -2.28 -1.56
N ARG A 60 -10.05 -1.62 -1.18
CA ARG A 60 -10.85 -1.99 0.01
C ARG A 60 -11.26 -3.48 -0.03
N LYS A 61 -11.73 -3.96 -1.19
CA LYS A 61 -12.09 -5.38 -1.35
C LYS A 61 -10.92 -6.35 -1.19
N ARG A 62 -9.71 -5.97 -1.62
CA ARG A 62 -8.51 -6.81 -1.47
C ARG A 62 -8.02 -6.88 -0.03
N LEU A 63 -8.30 -5.85 0.77
CA LEU A 63 -7.87 -5.76 2.17
C LEU A 63 -8.79 -6.53 3.14
N GLY A 64 -10.01 -6.89 2.70
CA GLY A 64 -10.96 -7.70 3.47
C GLY A 64 -12.13 -6.90 3.99
#